data_AF-A0A437C700-F1
#
_entry.id   AF-A0A437C700-F1
#
_cell.length_a   1.000
_cell.length_b   1.000
_cell.length_c   1.000
_cell.angle_alpha   90.00
_cell.angle_beta   90.00
_cell.angle_gamma   90.00
#
_symmetry.space_group_name_H-M   'P 1'
#
loop_
_entity.id
_entity.type
_entity.pdbx_description
1 polymer ?
#
loop_
_entity_poly.entity_id
_entity_poly.type
_entity_poly.pdbx_seq_one_letter_code
_entity_poly.pdbx_strand_id
1 'polypeptide(L)'
;MPLSDFLAALKDNPYFGAGFGLVGVGTALALARKGAQVGTIFFRRHYMITLEVPSRDKSYHWLLSWITKHARHTQHLSVETSYLAHESGRVQTQFDFHPSPGNHIIWYGRKWIMVERTREKQMVDLHTGTPWESVTFTALGRDRQIFFNILQEARELALKQEEGRTVMYTAMGAEWRPFGFPRRRRPLSSVVLDVGVAEKIVDDVKDFIGNPKWYTDRGIPYRRGYLLYGPPGCGKSSFITALESSSSVYHLSDESE
;
A
#
# COMPACT_ATOMS: atom_id res chain seq x y z
N MET A 1 -46.02 46.49 25.44
CA MET A 1 -44.95 47.45 25.09
C MET A 1 -44.11 46.81 23.99
N PRO A 2 -43.98 47.44 22.81
CA PRO A 2 -43.21 46.88 21.71
C PRO A 2 -41.72 46.85 22.08
N LEU A 3 -41.00 45.85 21.58
CA LEU A 3 -39.57 45.62 21.84
C LEU A 3 -38.71 46.84 21.46
N SER A 4 -39.20 47.68 20.55
CA SER A 4 -38.62 48.98 20.16
C SER A 4 -38.54 49.97 21.31
N ASP A 5 -39.56 50.05 22.15
CA ASP A 5 -39.66 51.06 23.20
C ASP A 5 -38.79 50.69 24.40
N PHE A 6 -38.61 49.39 24.65
CA PHE A 6 -37.69 48.86 25.66
C PHE A 6 -36.23 49.06 25.24
N LEU A 7 -35.91 48.85 23.95
CA LEU A 7 -34.59 49.12 23.39
C LEU A 7 -34.26 50.61 23.37
N ALA A 8 -35.24 51.49 23.14
CA ALA A 8 -35.08 52.93 23.19
C ALA A 8 -34.79 53.43 24.62
N ALA A 9 -35.57 52.97 25.62
CA ALA A 9 -35.39 53.35 27.02
C ALA A 9 -34.06 52.87 27.65
N LEU A 10 -33.49 51.76 27.16
CA LEU A 10 -32.20 51.23 27.61
C LEU A 10 -30.99 51.89 26.90
N LYS A 11 -31.19 52.47 25.70
CA LYS A 11 -30.16 53.19 24.95
C LYS A 11 -29.80 54.53 25.57
N ASP A 12 -30.75 55.18 26.26
CA ASP A 12 -30.55 56.46 26.92
C ASP A 12 -29.80 56.35 28.27
N ASN A 13 -29.48 55.14 28.74
CA ASN A 13 -28.70 54.95 29.97
C ASN A 13 -27.23 54.60 29.68
N PRO A 14 -26.27 55.50 29.99
CA PRO A 14 -24.86 55.32 29.69
C PRO A 14 -24.23 54.10 30.38
N TYR A 15 -24.80 53.62 31.49
CA TYR A 15 -24.33 52.40 32.17
C TYR A 15 -24.80 51.11 31.48
N PHE A 16 -25.96 51.11 30.81
CA PHE A 16 -26.48 49.94 30.09
C PHE A 16 -25.98 49.85 28.64
N GLY A 17 -25.58 50.97 28.03
CA GLY A 17 -24.97 50.99 26.69
C GLY A 17 -23.70 50.14 26.58
N ALA A 18 -22.88 50.09 27.64
CA ALA A 18 -21.69 49.24 27.69
C ALA A 18 -22.02 47.72 27.71
N GLY A 19 -23.11 47.33 28.39
CA GLY A 19 -23.59 45.95 28.43
C GLY A 19 -24.13 45.47 27.08
N PHE A 20 -24.89 46.30 26.37
CA PHE A 20 -25.34 46.02 25.01
C PHE A 20 -24.19 45.94 24.00
N GLY A 21 -23.15 46.78 24.15
CA GLY A 21 -21.94 46.71 23.35
C GLY A 21 -21.21 45.36 23.50
N LEU A 22 -21.09 44.86 24.74
CA LEU A 22 -20.50 43.56 25.03
C LEU A 22 -21.32 42.39 24.45
N VAL A 23 -22.65 42.44 24.57
CA VAL A 23 -23.54 41.43 23.98
C VAL A 23 -23.47 41.47 22.44
N GLY A 24 -23.42 42.65 21.83
CA GLY A 24 -23.25 42.83 20.39
C GLY A 24 -21.91 42.27 19.88
N VAL A 25 -20.81 42.59 20.54
CA VAL A 25 -19.48 42.05 20.19
C VAL A 25 -19.43 40.54 20.42
N GLY A 26 -20.01 40.05 21.53
CA GLY A 26 -20.06 38.61 21.83
C GLY A 26 -20.86 37.82 20.80
N THR A 27 -22.02 38.34 20.38
CA THR A 27 -22.84 37.72 19.32
C THR A 27 -22.14 37.76 17.97
N ALA A 28 -21.50 38.87 17.61
CA ALA A 28 -20.70 38.98 16.39
C ALA A 28 -19.52 37.99 16.37
N LEU A 29 -18.77 37.88 17.46
CA LEU A 29 -17.67 36.92 17.60
C LEU A 29 -18.18 35.47 17.54
N ALA A 30 -19.31 35.16 18.15
CA ALA A 30 -19.91 33.84 18.09
C ALA A 30 -20.34 33.46 16.67
N LEU A 31 -20.95 34.41 15.93
CA LEU A 31 -21.32 34.22 14.52
C LEU A 31 -20.07 34.08 13.63
N ALA A 32 -19.04 34.88 13.84
CA ALA A 32 -17.77 34.76 13.11
C ALA A 32 -17.12 33.40 13.35
N ARG A 33 -17.09 32.92 14.61
CA ARG A 33 -16.58 31.58 14.95
C ARG A 33 -17.37 30.47 14.26
N LYS A 34 -18.71 30.53 14.29
CA LYS A 34 -19.55 29.55 13.56
C LYS A 34 -19.34 29.63 12.06
N GLY A 35 -19.25 30.84 11.49
CA GLY A 35 -18.97 31.06 10.08
C GLY A 35 -17.62 30.46 9.65
N ALA A 36 -16.57 30.64 10.45
CA ALA A 36 -15.27 30.03 10.21
C ALA A 36 -15.31 28.49 10.28
N GLN A 37 -16.03 27.92 11.25
CA GLN A 37 -16.22 26.47 11.35
C GLN A 37 -16.96 25.90 10.13
N VAL A 38 -18.05 26.53 9.71
CA VAL A 38 -18.79 26.10 8.50
C VAL A 38 -17.94 26.29 7.24
N GLY A 39 -17.23 27.42 7.13
CA GLY A 39 -16.34 27.71 6.00
C GLY A 39 -15.22 26.67 5.86
N THR A 40 -14.59 26.28 6.97
CA THR A 40 -13.56 25.22 6.97
C THR A 40 -14.12 23.84 6.58
N ILE A 41 -15.33 23.50 7.02
CA ILE A 41 -16.01 22.26 6.59
C ILE A 41 -16.31 22.30 5.08
N PHE A 42 -16.85 23.41 4.59
CA PHE A 42 -17.15 23.58 3.17
C PHE A 42 -15.89 23.48 2.31
N PHE A 43 -14.79 24.08 2.77
CA PHE A 43 -13.49 24.02 2.12
C PHE A 43 -12.96 22.58 2.03
N ARG A 44 -12.96 21.85 3.15
CA ARG A 44 -12.56 20.42 3.18
C ARG A 44 -13.43 19.56 2.26
N ARG A 45 -14.73 19.84 2.13
CA ARG A 45 -15.63 19.04 1.29
C ARG A 45 -15.53 19.34 -0.21
N HIS A 46 -15.26 20.59 -0.61
CA HIS A 46 -15.35 21.00 -2.02
C HIS A 46 -14.00 21.22 -2.71
N TYR A 47 -12.92 21.41 -1.93
CA TYR A 47 -11.60 21.77 -2.44
C TYR A 47 -10.50 20.78 -2.03
N MET A 48 -10.83 19.74 -1.25
CA MET A 48 -9.91 18.68 -0.88
C MET A 48 -10.49 17.32 -1.27
N ILE A 49 -9.61 16.36 -1.52
CA ILE A 49 -9.98 14.96 -1.61
C ILE A 49 -9.23 14.19 -0.53
N THR A 50 -9.93 13.24 0.06
CA THR A 50 -9.43 12.32 1.06
C THR A 50 -9.49 10.88 0.53
N LEU A 51 -8.42 10.11 0.71
CA LEU A 51 -8.39 8.66 0.52
C LEU A 51 -8.11 8.02 1.87
N GLU A 52 -9.01 7.17 2.36
CA GLU A 52 -8.82 6.37 3.57
C GLU A 52 -8.47 4.93 3.18
N VAL A 53 -7.42 4.39 3.80
CA VAL A 53 -7.01 3.00 3.63
C VAL A 53 -6.96 2.33 5.02
N PRO A 54 -7.84 1.36 5.30
CA PRO A 54 -7.88 0.65 6.57
C PRO A 54 -6.76 -0.40 6.65
N SER A 55 -6.36 -0.76 7.87
CA SER A 55 -5.33 -1.79 8.13
C SER A 55 -5.69 -3.19 7.64
N ARG A 56 -6.98 -3.45 7.39
CA ARG A 56 -7.48 -4.71 6.80
C ARG A 56 -7.11 -4.86 5.32
N ASP A 57 -6.84 -3.76 4.63
CA ASP A 57 -6.45 -3.78 3.22
C ASP A 57 -4.95 -4.10 3.08
N LYS A 58 -4.58 -4.95 2.11
CA LYS A 58 -3.18 -5.29 1.81
C LYS A 58 -2.34 -4.06 1.47
N SER A 59 -2.95 -3.06 0.84
CA SER A 59 -2.30 -1.82 0.44
C SER A 59 -1.82 -0.97 1.61
N TYR A 60 -2.31 -1.20 2.83
CA TYR A 60 -1.87 -0.51 4.04
C TYR A 60 -0.35 -0.60 4.25
N HIS A 61 0.19 -1.83 4.24
CA HIS A 61 1.62 -2.05 4.44
C HIS A 61 2.46 -1.46 3.30
N TRP A 62 1.99 -1.55 2.06
CA TRP A 62 2.67 -0.97 0.90
C TRP A 62 2.78 0.55 1.03
N LEU A 63 1.69 1.19 1.47
CA LEU A 63 1.65 2.63 1.69
C LEU A 63 2.55 3.06 2.84
N LEU A 64 2.61 2.31 3.95
CA LEU A 64 3.54 2.61 5.04
C LEU A 64 4.99 2.61 4.57
N SER A 65 5.42 1.57 3.84
CA SER A 65 6.77 1.50 3.25
C SER A 65 7.03 2.66 2.27
N TRP A 66 6.01 3.03 1.47
CA TRP A 66 6.11 4.16 0.56
C TRP A 66 6.22 5.50 1.30
N ILE A 67 5.45 5.72 2.38
CA ILE A 67 5.52 6.93 3.20
C ILE A 67 6.90 7.04 3.85
N THR A 68 7.45 5.96 4.42
CA THR A 68 8.79 5.98 5.02
C THR A 68 9.85 6.46 4.03
N LYS A 69 9.75 6.07 2.75
CA LYS A 69 10.69 6.51 1.71
C LYS A 69 10.51 7.98 1.30
N HIS A 70 9.29 8.49 1.32
CA HIS A 70 8.95 9.84 0.84
C HIS A 70 8.95 10.91 1.95
N ALA A 71 8.63 10.52 3.18
CA ALA A 71 8.55 11.39 4.33
C ALA A 71 9.93 11.52 5.00
N ARG A 72 10.89 12.16 4.32
CA ARG A 72 12.29 12.29 4.77
C ARG A 72 12.48 13.06 6.08
N HIS A 73 11.45 13.78 6.54
CA HIS A 73 11.48 14.60 7.75
C HIS A 73 10.33 14.27 8.73
N THR A 74 10.06 12.99 8.96
CA THR A 74 9.11 12.59 10.02
C THR A 74 9.76 12.73 11.40
N GLN A 75 9.18 13.58 12.24
CA GLN A 75 9.63 13.78 13.63
C GLN A 75 9.19 12.66 14.57
N HIS A 76 8.10 11.97 14.24
CA HIS A 76 7.52 10.91 15.07
C HIS A 76 7.57 9.56 14.33
N LEU A 77 8.27 8.61 14.94
CA LEU A 77 8.55 7.29 14.37
C LEU A 77 8.03 6.19 15.29
N SER A 78 7.47 5.13 14.70
CA SER A 78 7.19 3.85 15.32
C SER A 78 8.14 2.80 14.76
N VAL A 79 8.52 1.82 15.60
CA VAL A 79 9.39 0.72 15.21
C VAL A 79 8.55 -0.54 15.00
N GLU A 80 8.79 -1.22 13.89
CA GLU A 80 8.37 -2.60 13.69
C GLU A 80 9.63 -3.48 13.80
N THR A 81 9.59 -4.45 14.71
CA THR A 81 10.72 -5.35 14.97
C THR A 81 10.41 -6.70 14.35
N SER A 82 11.16 -7.08 13.32
CA SER A 82 11.15 -8.44 12.79
C SER A 82 12.15 -9.28 13.58
N TYR A 83 11.65 -10.21 14.39
CA TYR A 83 12.45 -11.15 15.17
C TYR A 83 12.36 -12.54 14.55
N LEU A 84 13.43 -12.97 13.89
CA LEU A 84 13.55 -14.30 13.31
C LEU A 84 14.55 -15.11 14.13
N ALA A 85 14.03 -15.92 15.05
CA ALA A 85 14.82 -16.94 15.72
C ALA A 85 14.87 -18.20 14.85
N HIS A 86 16.07 -18.57 14.41
CA HIS A 86 16.31 -19.84 13.76
C HIS A 86 16.42 -20.97 14.79
N GLU A 87 16.02 -22.18 14.41
CA GLU A 87 16.14 -23.39 15.24
C GLU A 87 17.59 -23.69 15.68
N SER A 88 18.58 -23.15 14.97
CA SER A 88 20.00 -23.23 15.32
C SER A 88 20.42 -22.31 16.49
N GLY A 89 19.48 -21.57 17.09
CA GLY A 89 19.75 -20.58 18.14
C GLY A 89 20.27 -19.24 17.62
N ARG A 90 20.43 -19.07 16.29
CA ARG A 90 20.74 -17.77 15.68
C ARG A 90 19.51 -16.89 15.67
N VAL A 91 19.64 -15.70 16.24
CA VAL A 91 18.61 -14.67 16.23
C VAL A 91 18.99 -13.61 15.21
N GLN A 92 18.13 -13.39 14.23
CA GLN A 92 18.23 -12.26 13.32
C GLN A 92 17.14 -11.25 13.66
N THR A 93 17.55 -10.06 14.11
CA THR A 93 16.64 -8.94 14.38
C THR A 93 16.82 -7.87 13.32
N GLN A 94 15.69 -7.40 12.78
CA GLN A 94 15.64 -6.23 11.91
C GLN A 94 14.66 -5.21 12.49
N PHE A 95 15.05 -3.94 12.47
CA PHE A 95 14.23 -2.82 12.94
C PHE A 95 13.87 -1.95 11.74
N ASP A 96 12.59 -1.89 11.42
CA ASP A 96 12.07 -1.05 10.35
C ASP A 96 11.30 0.12 10.97
N PHE A 97 11.69 1.34 10.59
CA PHE A 97 11.09 2.57 11.10
C PHE A 97 9.96 3.04 10.18
N HIS A 98 8.84 3.40 10.78
CA HIS A 98 7.63 3.84 10.10
C HIS A 98 7.10 5.11 10.77
N PRO A 99 6.35 5.98 10.09
CA PRO A 99 5.72 7.12 10.74
C PRO A 99 4.77 6.68 11.86
N SER A 100 4.88 7.29 13.04
CA SER A 100 3.98 6.98 14.15
C SER A 100 2.54 7.42 13.84
N PRO A 101 1.53 6.93 14.60
CA PRO A 101 0.18 7.50 14.54
C PRO A 101 0.22 9.02 14.76
N GLY A 102 -0.54 9.77 13.97
CA GLY A 102 -0.51 11.24 13.93
C GLY A 102 -0.53 11.79 12.51
N ASN A 103 -0.26 13.11 12.42
CA ASN A 103 -0.33 13.86 11.18
C ASN A 103 1.08 14.11 10.62
N HIS A 104 1.24 13.83 9.35
CA HIS A 104 2.49 13.97 8.61
C HIS A 104 2.23 14.72 7.30
N ILE A 105 3.18 15.53 6.85
CA ILE A 105 3.07 16.25 5.60
C ILE A 105 4.13 15.72 4.65
N ILE A 106 3.71 15.34 3.44
CA ILE A 106 4.59 14.88 2.37
C ILE A 106 4.44 15.78 1.15
N TRP A 107 5.52 15.90 0.38
CA TRP A 107 5.54 16.60 -0.89
C TRP A 107 5.61 15.59 -2.04
N TYR A 108 4.55 15.54 -2.87
CA TYR A 108 4.45 14.58 -3.97
C TYR A 108 3.77 15.21 -5.18
N GLY A 109 4.34 15.02 -6.38
CA GLY A 109 3.74 15.53 -7.63
C GLY A 109 3.46 17.04 -7.64
N ARG A 110 4.33 17.84 -6.98
CA ARG A 110 4.17 19.30 -6.76
C ARG A 110 2.96 19.70 -5.90
N LYS A 111 2.44 18.78 -5.08
CA LYS A 111 1.35 19.03 -4.14
C LYS A 111 1.76 18.62 -2.73
N TRP A 112 1.29 19.39 -1.75
CA TRP A 112 1.33 18.99 -0.34
C TRP A 112 0.20 17.99 -0.08
N ILE A 113 0.56 16.84 0.48
CA ILE A 113 -0.40 15.83 0.90
C ILE A 113 -0.24 15.65 2.40
N MET A 114 -1.34 15.81 3.13
CA MET A 114 -1.41 15.49 4.55
C MET A 114 -1.72 14.01 4.69
N VAL A 115 -0.94 13.30 5.49
CA VAL A 115 -1.12 11.89 5.80
C VAL A 115 -1.42 11.80 7.28
N GLU A 116 -2.62 11.34 7.62
CA GLU A 116 -3.06 11.14 9.00
C GLU A 116 -3.17 9.65 9.26
N ARG A 117 -2.40 9.14 10.23
CA ARG A 117 -2.51 7.76 10.71
C ARG A 117 -3.26 7.74 12.03
N THR A 118 -4.41 7.11 12.04
CA THR A 118 -5.25 6.96 13.24
C THR A 118 -5.19 5.53 13.74
N ARG A 119 -5.26 5.37 15.07
CA ARG A 119 -5.36 4.08 15.75
C ARG A 119 -6.54 4.14 16.69
N GLU A 120 -7.54 3.32 16.45
CA GLU A 120 -8.69 3.23 17.33
C GLU A 120 -8.36 2.38 18.55
N LYS A 121 -8.70 2.89 19.75
CA LYS A 121 -8.36 2.25 21.02
C LYS A 121 -9.39 1.20 21.47
N GLN A 122 -10.59 1.22 20.90
CA GLN A 122 -11.73 0.41 21.35
C GLN A 122 -11.99 -0.81 20.47
N MET A 123 -11.58 -0.77 19.20
CA MET A 123 -11.76 -1.87 18.27
C MET A 123 -10.43 -2.60 18.08
N VAL A 124 -10.44 -3.89 18.38
CA VAL A 124 -9.33 -4.81 18.15
C VAL A 124 -9.82 -5.86 17.17
N ASP A 125 -9.01 -6.13 16.15
CA ASP A 125 -9.32 -7.22 15.24
C ASP A 125 -9.20 -8.55 15.98
N LEU A 126 -10.25 -9.36 15.91
CA LEU A 126 -10.37 -10.62 16.64
C LEU A 126 -9.33 -11.64 16.18
N HIS A 127 -8.83 -11.53 14.94
CA HIS A 127 -7.87 -12.47 14.37
C HIS A 127 -6.41 -12.13 14.66
N THR A 128 -6.03 -10.85 14.63
CA THR A 128 -4.63 -10.43 14.78
C THR A 128 -4.34 -9.90 16.19
N GLY A 129 -5.36 -9.58 16.99
CA GLY A 129 -5.19 -8.92 18.28
C GLY A 129 -4.60 -7.50 18.17
N THR A 130 -4.47 -6.98 16.94
CA THR A 130 -4.00 -5.62 16.70
C THR A 130 -5.18 -4.66 16.72
N PRO A 131 -5.03 -3.46 17.28
CA PRO A 131 -6.05 -2.44 17.19
C PRO A 131 -6.27 -2.02 15.74
N TRP A 132 -7.48 -1.56 15.46
CA TRP A 132 -7.83 -1.04 14.15
C TRP A 132 -7.02 0.23 13.85
N GLU A 133 -6.36 0.25 12.70
CA GLU A 133 -5.60 1.41 12.22
C GLU A 133 -6.10 1.83 10.84
N SER A 134 -6.06 3.12 10.55
CA SER A 134 -6.27 3.61 9.18
C SER A 134 -5.31 4.73 8.83
N VAL A 135 -4.97 4.83 7.55
CA VAL A 135 -4.17 5.92 7.00
C VAL A 135 -5.04 6.71 6.04
N THR A 136 -5.14 8.02 6.29
CA THR A 136 -5.92 8.95 5.50
C THR A 136 -4.99 9.93 4.78
N PHE A 137 -5.03 9.94 3.46
CA PHE A 137 -4.34 10.91 2.62
C PHE A 137 -5.28 12.04 2.24
N THR A 138 -4.92 13.28 2.53
CA THR A 138 -5.68 14.48 2.16
C THR A 138 -4.84 15.37 1.25
N ALA A 139 -5.33 15.64 0.05
CA ALA A 139 -4.65 16.50 -0.91
C ALA A 139 -5.55 17.68 -1.32
N LEU A 140 -4.93 18.81 -1.67
CA LEU A 140 -5.61 19.95 -2.27
C LEU A 140 -5.95 19.66 -3.74
N GLY A 141 -7.18 20.00 -4.14
CA GLY A 141 -7.69 19.85 -5.50
C GLY A 141 -8.74 18.76 -5.66
N ARG A 142 -9.08 18.46 -6.92
CA ARG A 142 -10.11 17.47 -7.31
C ARG A 142 -9.58 16.30 -8.14
N ASP A 143 -8.27 16.22 -8.28
CA ASP A 143 -7.62 15.20 -9.07
C ASP A 143 -7.38 13.93 -8.25
N ARG A 144 -8.15 12.88 -8.53
CA ARG A 144 -8.02 11.57 -7.90
C ARG A 144 -6.83 10.74 -8.45
N GLN A 145 -6.29 11.12 -9.60
CA GLN A 145 -5.20 10.36 -10.25
C GLN A 145 -3.93 10.36 -9.39
N ILE A 146 -3.72 11.39 -8.58
CA ILE A 146 -2.59 11.44 -7.65
C ILE A 146 -2.58 10.25 -6.69
N PHE A 147 -3.74 9.85 -6.16
CA PHE A 147 -3.82 8.72 -5.25
C PHE A 147 -3.63 7.38 -5.96
N PHE A 148 -4.12 7.27 -7.19
CA PHE A 148 -3.88 6.08 -8.01
C PHE A 148 -2.38 5.91 -8.27
N ASN A 149 -1.68 6.99 -8.62
CA ASN A 149 -0.23 6.97 -8.82
C ASN A 149 0.53 6.58 -7.54
N ILE A 150 0.13 7.12 -6.38
CA ILE A 150 0.73 6.76 -5.08
C ILE A 150 0.53 5.27 -4.79
N LEU A 151 -0.70 4.75 -4.95
CA LEU A 151 -1.00 3.33 -4.75
C LEU A 151 -0.21 2.43 -5.70
N GLN A 152 -0.10 2.83 -6.96
CA GLN A 152 0.67 2.09 -7.96
C GLN A 152 2.17 2.07 -7.61
N GLU A 153 2.74 3.22 -7.24
CA GLU A 153 4.15 3.32 -6.84
C GLU A 153 4.44 2.55 -5.55
N ALA A 154 3.52 2.60 -4.58
CA ALA A 154 3.60 1.82 -3.35
C ALA A 154 3.58 0.31 -3.63
N ARG A 155 2.69 -0.13 -4.53
CA ARG A 155 2.65 -1.52 -4.99
C ARG A 155 3.94 -1.92 -5.69
N GLU A 156 4.47 -1.09 -6.60
CA GLU A 156 5.73 -1.37 -7.29
C GLU A 156 6.92 -1.44 -6.33
N LEU A 157 6.94 -0.61 -5.28
CA LEU A 157 7.95 -0.66 -4.22
C LEU A 157 7.85 -1.97 -3.41
N ALA A 158 6.65 -2.38 -3.05
CA ALA A 158 6.42 -3.63 -2.33
C ALA A 158 6.78 -4.85 -3.18
N LEU A 159 6.38 -4.87 -4.45
CA LEU A 159 6.74 -5.92 -5.39
C LEU A 159 8.26 -6.01 -5.56
N LYS A 160 9.00 -4.91 -5.60
CA LYS A 160 10.48 -4.93 -5.64
C LYS A 160 11.12 -5.49 -4.38
N GLN A 161 10.47 -5.39 -3.22
CA GLN A 161 10.96 -6.02 -1.97
C GLN A 161 10.63 -7.52 -1.93
N GLU A 162 9.48 -7.94 -2.46
CA GLU A 162 9.07 -9.34 -2.58
C GLU A 162 9.73 -10.07 -3.76
N GLU A 163 10.17 -9.32 -4.78
CA GLU A 163 10.90 -9.78 -5.96
C GLU A 163 12.17 -10.49 -5.52
N GLY A 164 12.08 -11.82 -5.44
CA GLY A 164 13.27 -12.59 -5.14
C GLY A 164 13.03 -13.96 -4.55
N ARG A 165 11.80 -14.37 -4.22
CA ARG A 165 11.58 -15.70 -3.63
C ARG A 165 10.68 -16.60 -4.49
N THR A 166 11.16 -17.79 -4.82
CA THR A 166 10.42 -18.85 -5.53
C THR A 166 10.03 -19.92 -4.51
N VAL A 167 8.73 -20.21 -4.38
CA VAL A 167 8.21 -21.24 -3.48
C VAL A 167 8.12 -22.56 -4.25
N MET A 168 8.78 -23.60 -3.75
CA MET A 168 8.68 -24.95 -4.30
C MET A 168 7.49 -25.64 -3.67
N TYR A 169 6.73 -26.40 -4.46
CA TYR A 169 5.66 -27.26 -3.97
C TYR A 169 6.03 -28.71 -4.26
N THR A 170 5.67 -29.61 -3.34
CA THR A 170 5.82 -31.05 -3.51
C THR A 170 4.49 -31.73 -3.26
N ALA A 171 4.24 -32.83 -3.96
CA ALA A 171 3.06 -33.66 -3.75
C ALA A 171 3.22 -34.47 -2.46
N MET A 172 2.30 -34.26 -1.52
CA MET A 172 2.19 -35.01 -0.27
C MET A 172 0.86 -35.75 -0.27
N GLY A 173 0.87 -36.98 -0.77
CA GLY A 173 -0.36 -37.75 -1.03
C GLY A 173 -1.12 -37.15 -2.21
N ALA A 174 -2.35 -36.67 -1.98
CA ALA A 174 -3.21 -36.06 -3.00
C ALA A 174 -3.16 -34.50 -3.00
N GLU A 175 -2.36 -33.89 -2.12
CA GLU A 175 -2.29 -32.43 -1.96
C GLU A 175 -0.90 -31.88 -2.27
N TRP A 176 -0.84 -30.69 -2.88
CA TRP A 176 0.38 -29.93 -3.05
C TRP A 176 0.68 -29.12 -1.78
N ARG A 177 1.87 -29.30 -1.20
CA ARG A 177 2.32 -28.54 -0.03
C ARG A 177 3.63 -27.80 -0.32
N PRO A 178 3.82 -26.59 0.23
CA PRO A 178 5.08 -25.88 0.08
C PRO A 178 6.22 -26.70 0.70
N PHE A 179 7.32 -26.81 -0.03
CA PHE A 179 8.50 -27.58 0.33
C PHE A 179 9.70 -26.67 0.61
N GLY A 180 10.18 -26.72 1.85
CA GLY A 180 11.33 -25.95 2.30
C GLY A 180 11.07 -24.44 2.34
N PHE A 181 12.17 -23.67 2.46
CA PHE A 181 12.09 -22.22 2.48
C PHE A 181 12.01 -21.64 1.06
N PRO A 182 11.29 -20.53 0.85
CA PRO A 182 11.28 -19.83 -0.43
C PRO A 182 12.70 -19.48 -0.89
N ARG A 183 13.10 -19.98 -2.06
CA ARG A 183 14.48 -19.88 -2.56
C ARG A 183 14.70 -18.56 -3.27
N ARG A 184 15.92 -18.02 -3.21
CA ARG A 184 16.25 -16.82 -3.99
C ARG A 184 16.10 -17.10 -5.50
N ARG A 185 15.51 -16.16 -6.23
CA ARG A 185 15.38 -16.21 -7.68
C ARG A 185 16.75 -16.39 -8.32
N ARG A 186 16.87 -17.40 -9.19
CA ARG A 186 18.09 -17.63 -9.96
C ARG A 186 18.01 -16.81 -11.25
N PRO A 187 18.93 -15.86 -11.51
CA PRO A 187 18.90 -15.09 -12.75
C PRO A 187 19.16 -16.01 -13.94
N LEU A 188 18.44 -15.82 -15.06
CA LEU A 188 18.64 -16.60 -16.29
C LEU A 188 20.09 -16.56 -16.79
N SER A 189 20.76 -15.42 -16.63
CA SER A 189 22.17 -15.25 -16.99
C SER A 189 23.15 -16.13 -16.20
N SER A 190 22.73 -16.73 -15.07
CA SER A 190 23.56 -17.68 -14.32
C SER A 190 23.59 -19.08 -14.93
N VAL A 191 22.74 -19.35 -15.93
CA VAL A 191 22.70 -20.64 -16.63
C VAL A 191 23.17 -20.40 -18.06
N VAL A 192 24.38 -20.87 -18.36
CA VAL A 192 24.97 -20.74 -19.69
C VAL A 192 24.58 -21.97 -20.51
N LEU A 193 23.79 -21.75 -21.55
CA LEU A 193 23.44 -22.75 -22.58
C LEU A 193 24.09 -22.36 -23.91
N ASP A 194 23.97 -23.24 -24.91
CA ASP A 194 24.40 -22.92 -26.26
C ASP A 194 23.72 -21.66 -26.80
N VAL A 195 24.44 -20.93 -27.65
CA VAL A 195 24.02 -19.63 -28.18
C VAL A 195 22.66 -19.74 -28.85
N GLY A 196 21.70 -18.93 -28.40
CA GLY A 196 20.36 -18.85 -28.97
C GLY A 196 19.37 -19.89 -28.43
N VAL A 197 19.79 -20.87 -27.62
CA VAL A 197 18.87 -21.88 -27.06
C VAL A 197 18.01 -21.28 -25.96
N ALA A 198 18.62 -20.55 -25.03
CA ALA A 198 17.92 -19.90 -23.93
C ALA A 198 16.90 -18.87 -24.46
N GLU A 199 17.32 -18.05 -25.42
CA GLU A 199 16.48 -17.01 -26.02
C GLU A 199 15.26 -17.59 -26.73
N LYS A 200 15.45 -18.65 -27.55
CA LYS A 200 14.34 -19.32 -28.25
C LYS A 200 13.28 -19.87 -27.30
N ILE A 201 13.70 -20.52 -26.21
CA ILE A 201 12.76 -21.10 -25.24
C ILE A 201 12.03 -19.98 -24.48
N VAL A 202 12.75 -18.94 -24.06
CA VAL A 202 12.16 -17.80 -23.35
C VAL A 202 11.13 -17.08 -24.23
N ASP A 203 11.43 -16.89 -25.50
CA ASP A 203 10.53 -16.24 -26.44
C ASP A 203 9.29 -17.10 -26.76
N ASP A 204 9.43 -18.43 -26.95
CA ASP A 204 8.28 -19.34 -27.11
C ASP A 204 7.35 -19.33 -25.88
N VAL A 205 7.93 -19.30 -24.67
CA VAL A 205 7.17 -19.21 -23.41
C VAL A 205 6.40 -17.89 -23.35
N LYS A 206 7.04 -16.76 -23.67
CA LYS A 206 6.38 -15.44 -23.71
C LYS A 206 5.26 -15.39 -24.73
N ASP A 207 5.48 -15.96 -25.92
CA ASP A 207 4.49 -16.01 -26.99
C ASP A 207 3.28 -16.88 -26.60
N PHE A 208 3.53 -18.05 -26.01
CA PHE A 208 2.48 -18.91 -25.48
C PHE A 208 1.59 -18.16 -24.47
N ILE A 209 2.21 -17.42 -23.55
CA ILE A 209 1.51 -16.67 -22.49
C ILE A 209 0.80 -15.43 -23.02
N GLY A 210 1.40 -14.76 -24.00
CA GLY A 210 0.84 -13.58 -24.63
C GLY A 210 -0.38 -13.88 -25.50
N ASN A 211 -0.62 -15.14 -25.86
CA ASN A 211 -1.61 -15.50 -26.86
C ASN A 211 -2.67 -16.55 -26.42
N PRO A 212 -3.33 -16.40 -25.26
CA PRO A 212 -4.35 -17.36 -24.79
C PRO A 212 -5.56 -17.39 -25.73
N LYS A 213 -5.90 -16.25 -26.34
CA LYS A 213 -7.05 -16.11 -27.23
C LYS A 213 -6.95 -17.01 -28.46
N TRP A 214 -5.77 -17.17 -29.04
CA TRP A 214 -5.56 -18.03 -30.21
C TRP A 214 -5.96 -19.49 -29.95
N TYR A 215 -5.71 -19.98 -28.73
CA TYR A 215 -6.07 -21.33 -28.28
C TYR A 215 -7.59 -21.44 -28.05
N THR A 216 -8.17 -20.47 -27.34
CA THR A 216 -9.61 -20.44 -27.06
C THR A 216 -10.45 -20.36 -28.33
N ASP A 217 -10.09 -19.49 -29.28
CA ASP A 217 -10.81 -19.31 -30.54
C ASP A 217 -10.82 -20.58 -31.41
N ARG A 218 -9.85 -21.48 -31.20
CA ARG A 218 -9.73 -22.76 -31.92
C ARG A 218 -10.22 -23.96 -31.12
N GLY A 219 -10.69 -23.77 -29.89
CA GLY A 219 -11.08 -24.86 -28.99
C GLY A 219 -9.92 -25.79 -28.59
N ILE A 220 -8.67 -25.32 -28.69
CA ILE A 220 -7.48 -26.12 -28.33
C ILE A 220 -7.19 -25.92 -26.83
N PRO A 221 -6.97 -26.99 -26.05
CA PRO A 221 -6.57 -26.87 -24.66
C PRO A 221 -5.31 -25.99 -24.51
N TYR A 222 -5.38 -24.99 -23.64
CA TYR A 222 -4.28 -24.06 -23.38
C TYR A 222 -3.20 -24.71 -22.50
N ARG A 223 -2.36 -25.54 -23.13
CA ARG A 223 -1.24 -26.26 -22.52
C ARG A 223 -0.05 -26.30 -23.48
N ARG A 224 1.17 -26.20 -22.96
CA ARG A 224 2.42 -26.27 -23.71
C ARG A 224 3.41 -27.15 -22.94
N GLY A 225 3.97 -28.16 -23.59
CA GLY A 225 4.98 -29.05 -23.02
C GLY A 225 6.35 -28.77 -23.61
N TYR A 226 7.40 -28.79 -22.78
CA TYR A 226 8.78 -28.62 -23.20
C TYR A 226 9.58 -29.87 -22.84
N LEU A 227 10.41 -30.37 -23.76
CA LEU A 227 11.32 -31.48 -23.53
C LEU A 227 12.76 -30.98 -23.61
N LEU A 228 13.44 -30.92 -22.47
CA LEU A 228 14.87 -30.61 -22.39
C LEU A 228 15.64 -31.94 -22.27
N TYR A 229 16.46 -32.26 -23.27
CA TYR A 229 17.24 -33.50 -23.29
C TYR A 229 18.75 -33.20 -23.44
N GLY A 230 19.57 -34.15 -23.02
CA GLY A 230 21.04 -34.05 -23.08
C GLY A 230 21.71 -34.78 -21.91
N PRO A 231 23.05 -34.85 -21.88
CA PRO A 231 23.80 -35.54 -20.83
C PRO A 231 23.45 -35.05 -19.41
N PRO A 232 23.63 -35.89 -18.37
CA PRO A 232 23.48 -35.45 -16.99
C PRO A 232 24.47 -34.31 -16.68
N GLY A 233 24.05 -33.33 -15.88
CA GLY A 233 24.89 -32.18 -15.52
C GLY A 233 24.89 -31.00 -16.50
N CYS A 234 24.21 -31.06 -17.65
CA CYS A 234 24.14 -29.96 -18.63
C CYS A 234 23.19 -28.80 -18.26
N GLY A 235 22.88 -28.60 -16.97
CA GLY A 235 22.10 -27.42 -16.53
C GLY A 235 20.60 -27.41 -16.82
N LYS A 236 19.98 -28.51 -17.30
CA LYS A 236 18.54 -28.59 -17.62
C LYS A 236 17.62 -28.15 -16.45
N SER A 237 17.72 -28.79 -15.29
CA SER A 237 16.92 -28.43 -14.10
C SER A 237 17.29 -27.05 -13.55
N SER A 238 18.55 -26.64 -13.74
CA SER A 238 19.01 -25.29 -13.37
C SER A 238 18.36 -24.21 -14.24
N PHE A 239 18.22 -24.47 -15.55
CA PHE A 239 17.56 -23.59 -16.50
C PHE A 239 16.08 -23.44 -16.17
N ILE A 240 15.39 -24.56 -15.89
CA ILE A 240 13.98 -24.55 -15.45
C ILE A 240 13.83 -23.67 -14.21
N THR A 241 14.65 -23.89 -13.17
CA THR A 241 14.61 -23.07 -11.93
C THR A 241 14.81 -21.57 -12.20
N ALA A 242 15.66 -21.23 -13.18
CA ALA A 242 15.93 -19.84 -13.56
C ALA A 242 14.80 -19.23 -14.40
N LEU A 243 14.17 -20.01 -15.28
CA LEU A 243 13.02 -19.61 -16.08
C LEU A 243 11.80 -19.32 -15.21
N GLU A 244 11.55 -20.16 -14.20
CA GLU A 244 10.55 -19.95 -13.14
C GLU A 244 10.79 -18.65 -12.37
N SER A 245 12.05 -18.41 -12.03
CA SER A 245 12.44 -17.23 -11.27
C SER A 245 12.27 -15.93 -12.08
N SER A 246 12.51 -15.98 -13.39
CA SER A 246 12.45 -14.82 -14.27
C SER A 246 11.03 -14.35 -14.56
N SER A 247 10.08 -15.27 -14.54
CA SER A 247 8.70 -14.99 -14.89
C SER A 247 7.88 -15.16 -13.63
N SER A 248 7.54 -14.04 -12.97
CA SER A 248 6.87 -13.94 -11.66
C SER A 248 5.48 -14.62 -11.56
N VAL A 249 5.16 -15.59 -12.42
CA VAL A 249 3.86 -16.22 -12.64
C VAL A 249 3.91 -17.75 -12.49
N TYR A 250 5.08 -18.38 -12.41
CA TYR A 250 5.15 -19.84 -12.58
C TYR A 250 5.31 -20.65 -11.29
N HIS A 251 4.52 -21.73 -11.25
CA HIS A 251 4.72 -22.90 -10.40
C HIS A 251 4.85 -24.12 -11.34
N LEU A 252 6.07 -24.43 -11.77
CA LEU A 252 6.41 -25.67 -12.47
C LEU A 252 6.64 -26.75 -11.41
N SER A 253 5.76 -27.73 -11.43
CA SER A 253 5.97 -29.02 -10.77
C SER A 253 6.98 -29.83 -11.59
N ASP A 254 8.14 -30.13 -10.98
CA ASP A 254 9.10 -31.10 -11.52
C ASP A 254 8.57 -32.50 -11.17
N GLU A 255 8.02 -33.21 -12.15
CA GLU A 255 7.75 -34.65 -12.05
C GLU A 255 9.02 -35.38 -12.51
N SER A 256 10.01 -35.46 -11.64
CA SER A 256 11.12 -36.39 -11.82
C SER A 256 10.68 -37.78 -11.36
N GLU A 257 10.40 -38.67 -12.31
CA GLU A 257 10.41 -40.13 -12.09
C GLU A 257 11.83 -40.62 -11.74
#